data_AF-A6F609-F1
#
_entry.id   AF-A6F609-F1
#
_cell.length_a   1.000
_cell.length_b   1.000
_cell.length_c   1.000
_cell.angle_alpha   90.00
_cell.angle_beta   90.00
_cell.angle_gamma   90.00
#
_symmetry.space_group_name_H-M   'P 1'
#
loop_
_entity.id
_entity.type
_entity.pdbx_description
1 polymer ?
#
loop_
_entity_poly.entity_id
_entity_poly.type
_entity_poly.pdbx_seq_one_letter_code
_entity_poly.pdbx_strand_id
1 'polypeptide(L)'
;MLAAKGGADPAAVREALMGGFAGSRILELHGQRMIDRDFSPGAPARIQLKDLRMILDEARSEGLALPLSQQVHNEYKSLIANGHSDVDHSGLLLELEHFNGALLGSLSVICPLAPPPPKVCVCFKDYTNKNATNPAKDGGVLTNPKLIQG
;
A
#
# COMPACT_ATOMS: atom_id res chain seq x y z
N MET A 1 11.20 3.63 -4.83
CA MET A 1 12.16 3.64 -3.70
C MET A 1 13.61 3.70 -4.15
N LEU A 2 14.07 2.83 -5.05
CA LEU A 2 15.48 2.80 -5.48
C LEU A 2 15.98 4.15 -5.99
N ALA A 3 15.23 4.80 -6.90
CA ALA A 3 15.53 6.15 -7.38
C ALA A 3 15.65 7.17 -6.21
N ALA A 4 14.63 7.24 -5.35
CA ALA A 4 14.62 8.11 -4.17
C ALA A 4 15.80 7.85 -3.22
N LYS A 5 16.14 6.58 -3.00
CA LYS A 5 17.27 6.18 -2.15
C LYS A 5 18.61 6.60 -2.75
N GLY A 6 18.72 6.61 -4.07
CA GLY A 6 19.86 7.15 -4.82
C GLY A 6 19.88 8.68 -4.94
N GLY A 7 18.92 9.40 -4.33
CA GLY A 7 18.84 10.86 -4.35
C GLY A 7 18.12 11.44 -5.58
N ALA A 8 17.55 10.59 -6.45
CA ALA A 8 16.77 11.05 -7.60
C ALA A 8 15.30 11.30 -7.21
N ASP A 9 14.70 12.33 -7.80
CA ASP A 9 13.27 12.60 -7.67
C ASP A 9 12.45 11.53 -8.42
N PRO A 10 11.57 10.75 -7.73
CA PRO A 10 10.70 9.78 -8.38
C PRO A 10 9.82 10.35 -9.49
N ALA A 11 9.35 11.61 -9.36
CA ALA A 11 8.51 12.23 -10.38
C ALA A 11 9.32 12.51 -11.65
N ALA A 12 10.49 13.15 -11.53
CA ALA A 12 11.40 13.34 -12.64
C ALA A 12 11.84 12.01 -13.30
N VAL A 13 12.08 10.96 -12.51
CA VAL A 13 12.42 9.63 -13.05
C VAL A 13 11.26 9.03 -13.84
N ARG A 14 10.02 9.15 -13.34
CA ARG A 14 8.84 8.69 -14.07
C ARG A 14 8.73 9.41 -15.42
N GLU A 15 8.82 10.74 -15.44
CA GLU A 15 8.74 11.53 -16.68
C GLU A 15 9.83 11.13 -17.69
N ALA A 16 11.07 10.93 -17.23
CA ALA A 16 12.16 10.50 -18.10
C ALA A 16 11.92 9.11 -18.73
N LEU A 17 11.30 8.18 -17.98
CA LEU A 17 11.02 6.82 -18.45
C LEU A 17 9.82 6.76 -19.42
N MET A 18 8.91 7.74 -19.38
CA MET A 18 7.71 7.77 -20.23
C MET A 18 8.03 7.88 -21.72
N GLY A 19 9.14 8.51 -22.10
CA GLY A 19 9.55 8.69 -23.50
C GLY A 19 10.34 7.52 -24.10
N GLY A 20 10.63 6.47 -23.33
CA GLY A 20 11.48 5.35 -23.75
C GLY A 20 10.79 4.00 -23.75
N PHE A 21 11.57 2.92 -23.91
CA PHE A 21 11.07 1.54 -23.91
C PHE A 21 10.44 1.09 -22.57
N ALA A 22 10.65 1.84 -21.49
CA ALA A 22 10.02 1.60 -20.19
C ALA A 22 8.60 2.21 -20.08
N GLY A 23 8.21 3.03 -21.06
CA GLY A 23 6.88 3.65 -21.11
C GLY A 23 5.78 2.59 -21.22
N SER A 24 4.79 2.69 -20.34
CA SER A 24 3.60 1.82 -20.35
C SER A 24 2.41 2.54 -19.71
N ARG A 25 1.20 2.07 -20.01
CA ARG A 25 -0.02 2.57 -19.36
C ARG A 25 0.00 2.38 -17.84
N ILE A 26 0.66 1.30 -17.39
CA ILE A 26 0.87 1.02 -15.96
C ILE A 26 1.78 2.07 -15.32
N LEU A 27 2.92 2.39 -15.94
CA LEU A 27 3.82 3.43 -15.43
C LEU A 27 3.14 4.82 -15.42
N GLU A 28 2.37 5.11 -16.47
CA GLU A 28 1.62 6.36 -16.57
C GLU A 28 0.62 6.51 -15.42
N LEU A 29 -0.26 5.53 -15.22
CA LEU A 29 -1.33 5.61 -14.23
C LEU A 29 -0.87 5.27 -12.81
N HIS A 30 -0.28 4.08 -12.63
CA HIS A 30 0.08 3.58 -11.30
C HIS A 30 1.34 4.26 -10.79
N GLY A 31 2.26 4.64 -11.66
CA GLY A 31 3.42 5.44 -11.25
C GLY A 31 2.98 6.78 -10.65
N GLN A 32 1.97 7.44 -11.23
CA GLN A 32 1.44 8.68 -10.67
C GLN A 32 0.75 8.45 -9.32
N ARG A 33 -0.14 7.45 -9.23
CA ARG A 33 -0.78 7.06 -7.95
C ARG A 33 0.24 6.76 -6.84
N MET A 34 1.32 6.06 -7.18
CA MET A 34 2.40 5.74 -6.24
C MET A 34 3.10 7.00 -5.72
N ILE A 35 3.37 7.97 -6.60
CA ILE A 35 3.97 9.27 -6.24
C ILE A 35 3.01 10.08 -5.36
N ASP A 36 1.73 10.15 -5.74
CA ASP A 36 0.69 10.90 -5.04
C ASP A 36 0.22 10.21 -3.75
N ARG A 37 0.69 8.97 -3.51
CA ARG A 37 0.28 8.09 -2.40
C ARG A 37 -1.23 7.82 -2.40
N ASP A 38 -1.86 7.85 -3.57
CA ASP A 38 -3.29 7.56 -3.74
C ASP A 38 -3.50 6.09 -4.08
N PHE A 39 -3.85 5.32 -3.06
CA PHE A 39 -4.18 3.90 -3.19
C PHE A 39 -5.69 3.63 -3.00
N SER A 40 -6.52 4.64 -3.25
CA SER A 40 -7.97 4.51 -3.19
C SER A 40 -8.43 3.33 -4.08
N PRO A 41 -9.36 2.49 -3.61
CA PRO A 41 -9.72 1.26 -4.33
C PRO A 41 -10.21 1.51 -5.76
N GLY A 42 -9.42 1.13 -6.76
CA GLY A 42 -9.83 1.04 -8.18
C GLY A 42 -9.93 -0.42 -8.62
N ALA A 43 -8.81 -1.14 -8.50
CA ALA A 43 -8.74 -2.60 -8.61
C ALA A 43 -8.13 -3.17 -7.31
N PRO A 44 -8.95 -3.66 -6.36
CA PRO A 44 -8.47 -4.02 -5.03
C PRO A 44 -7.42 -5.14 -5.03
N ALA A 45 -6.41 -5.04 -4.17
CA ALA A 45 -5.34 -6.03 -4.00
C ALA A 45 -5.86 -7.46 -3.76
N ARG A 46 -6.96 -7.61 -3.02
CA ARG A 46 -7.61 -8.93 -2.84
C ARG A 46 -8.10 -9.57 -4.14
N ILE A 47 -8.53 -8.76 -5.12
CA ILE A 47 -8.95 -9.26 -6.43
C ILE A 47 -7.73 -9.66 -7.25
N GLN A 48 -6.68 -8.85 -7.24
CA GLN A 48 -5.41 -9.20 -7.90
C GLN A 48 -4.82 -10.52 -7.35
N LEU A 49 -4.89 -10.76 -6.04
CA LEU A 49 -4.45 -12.02 -5.45
C LEU A 49 -5.31 -13.20 -5.92
N LYS A 50 -6.63 -13.03 -6.04
CA LYS A 50 -7.53 -14.05 -6.59
C LYS A 50 -7.14 -14.41 -8.02
N ASP A 51 -6.91 -13.41 -8.88
CA ASP A 51 -6.56 -13.64 -10.29
C ASP A 51 -5.20 -14.34 -10.42
N LEU A 52 -4.21 -13.98 -9.59
CA LEU A 52 -2.91 -14.66 -9.56
C LEU A 52 -3.01 -16.13 -9.12
N ARG A 53 -3.93 -16.47 -8.19
CA ARG A 53 -4.18 -17.87 -7.84
C ARG A 53 -4.73 -18.65 -9.02
N MET A 54 -5.71 -18.11 -9.73
CA MET A 54 -6.28 -18.74 -10.93
C MET A 54 -5.20 -18.96 -12.01
N ILE A 55 -4.35 -17.96 -12.26
CA ILE A 55 -3.22 -18.07 -13.21
C ILE A 55 -2.26 -19.20 -12.80
N LEU A 56 -1.89 -19.29 -11.52
CA LEU A 56 -0.94 -20.29 -11.03
C LEU A 56 -1.54 -21.70 -11.00
N ASP A 57 -2.85 -21.83 -10.73
CA ASP A 57 -3.56 -23.09 -10.78
C ASP A 57 -3.64 -23.62 -12.22
N GLU A 58 -3.96 -22.75 -13.18
CA GLU A 58 -3.97 -23.09 -14.62
C GLU A 58 -2.57 -23.43 -15.15
N ALA A 59 -1.54 -22.67 -14.76
CA ALA A 59 -0.18 -23.00 -15.14
C ALA A 59 0.23 -24.40 -14.64
N ARG A 60 -0.21 -24.78 -13.44
CA ARG A 60 0.06 -26.10 -12.88
C ARG A 60 -0.66 -27.21 -13.64
N SER A 61 -1.91 -27.01 -14.09
CA SER A 61 -2.61 -28.01 -14.90
C SER A 61 -1.94 -28.22 -16.26
N GLU A 62 -1.32 -27.19 -16.80
CA GLU A 62 -0.58 -27.24 -18.07
C GLU A 62 0.91 -27.65 -17.92
N GLY A 63 1.36 -27.98 -16.69
CA GLY A 63 2.75 -28.36 -16.43
C GLY A 63 3.77 -27.21 -16.62
N LEU A 64 3.31 -25.96 -16.56
CA LEU A 64 4.12 -24.75 -16.71
C LEU A 64 4.56 -24.18 -15.35
N ALA A 65 5.77 -23.62 -15.33
CA ALA A 65 6.28 -22.86 -14.20
C ALA A 65 6.32 -21.36 -14.53
N LEU A 66 5.63 -20.55 -13.73
CA LEU A 66 5.56 -19.08 -13.88
C LEU A 66 6.24 -18.40 -12.68
N PRO A 67 7.57 -18.36 -12.60
CA PRO A 67 8.30 -17.91 -11.40
C PRO A 67 8.00 -16.46 -11.03
N LEU A 68 7.86 -15.57 -12.01
CA LEU A 68 7.52 -14.16 -11.76
C LEU A 68 6.10 -14.01 -11.21
N SER A 69 5.12 -14.73 -11.78
CA SER A 69 3.75 -14.73 -11.27
C SER A 69 3.68 -15.29 -9.85
N GLN A 70 4.48 -16.33 -9.55
CA GLN A 70 4.56 -16.90 -8.20
C GLN A 70 5.14 -15.90 -7.19
N GLN A 71 6.16 -15.15 -7.59
CA GLN A 71 6.72 -14.09 -6.75
C GLN A 71 5.68 -12.99 -6.50
N VAL A 72 5.05 -12.47 -7.55
CA VAL A 72 4.02 -11.42 -7.43
C VAL A 72 2.83 -11.89 -6.57
N HIS A 73 2.39 -13.15 -6.72
CA HIS A 73 1.39 -13.75 -5.84
C HIS A 73 1.78 -13.68 -4.35
N ASN A 74 3.05 -13.98 -4.04
CA ASN A 74 3.53 -13.95 -2.67
C ASN A 74 3.59 -12.53 -2.10
N GLU A 75 3.99 -11.54 -2.91
CA GLU A 75 3.96 -10.13 -2.51
C GLU A 75 2.54 -9.65 -2.22
N TYR A 76 1.55 -9.95 -3.08
CA TYR A 76 0.15 -9.61 -2.79
C TYR A 76 -0.40 -10.34 -1.57
N LYS A 77 0.00 -11.59 -1.34
CA LYS A 77 -0.36 -12.32 -0.13
C LYS A 77 0.19 -11.63 1.13
N SER A 78 1.43 -11.14 1.09
CA SER A 78 2.05 -10.39 2.19
C SER A 78 1.36 -9.04 2.41
N LEU A 79 1.11 -8.29 1.33
CA LEU A 79 0.38 -7.02 1.35
C LEU A 79 -0.97 -7.14 2.08
N ILE A 80 -1.74 -8.18 1.76
CA ILE A 80 -3.04 -8.44 2.41
C ILE A 80 -2.85 -8.83 3.87
N ALA A 81 -1.85 -9.66 4.19
CA ALA A 81 -1.55 -10.04 5.57
C ALA A 81 -1.17 -8.83 6.44
N ASN A 82 -0.59 -7.79 5.83
CA ASN A 82 -0.26 -6.51 6.47
C ASN A 82 -1.44 -5.52 6.51
N GLY A 83 -2.67 -5.96 6.20
CA GLY A 83 -3.89 -5.18 6.37
C GLY A 83 -4.31 -4.35 5.15
N HIS A 84 -3.63 -4.50 4.01
CA HIS A 84 -3.90 -3.73 2.79
C HIS A 84 -4.75 -4.51 1.78
N SER A 85 -5.85 -5.12 2.23
CA SER A 85 -6.75 -5.89 1.34
C SER A 85 -7.43 -5.04 0.26
N ASP A 86 -7.81 -3.81 0.63
CA ASP A 86 -8.73 -3.00 -0.18
C ASP A 86 -8.04 -1.87 -0.94
N VAL A 87 -6.72 -1.72 -0.80
CA VAL A 87 -5.96 -0.76 -1.61
C VAL A 87 -5.97 -1.16 -3.07
N ASP A 88 -5.88 -0.19 -3.97
CA ASP A 88 -5.63 -0.44 -5.39
C ASP A 88 -4.36 -1.32 -5.56
N HIS A 89 -4.30 -2.12 -6.62
CA HIS A 89 -3.15 -3.01 -6.86
C HIS A 89 -1.81 -2.25 -7.06
N SER A 90 -1.83 -0.96 -7.40
CA SER A 90 -0.64 -0.09 -7.31
C SER A 90 -0.08 0.05 -5.89
N GLY A 91 -0.89 -0.26 -4.88
CA GLY A 91 -0.55 -0.36 -3.46
C GLY A 91 0.43 -1.47 -3.11
N LEU A 92 0.84 -2.32 -4.07
CA LEU A 92 1.98 -3.25 -3.88
C LEU A 92 3.27 -2.50 -3.47
N LEU A 93 3.37 -1.20 -3.79
CA LEU A 93 4.42 -0.34 -3.27
C LEU A 93 4.50 -0.35 -1.74
N LEU A 94 3.37 -0.38 -1.02
CA LEU A 94 3.33 -0.39 0.45
C LEU A 94 4.03 -1.64 1.02
N GLU A 95 3.87 -2.79 0.36
CA GLU A 95 4.56 -4.02 0.77
C GLU A 95 6.07 -3.91 0.55
N LEU A 96 6.49 -3.36 -0.60
CA LEU A 96 7.91 -3.14 -0.86
C LEU A 96 8.52 -2.18 0.17
N GLU A 97 7.79 -1.14 0.55
CA GLU A 97 8.20 -0.19 1.59
C GLU A 97 8.33 -0.85 2.96
N HIS A 98 7.34 -1.67 3.33
CA HIS A 98 7.36 -2.47 4.56
C HIS A 98 8.57 -3.43 4.59
N PHE A 99 8.81 -4.16 3.50
CA PHE A 99 9.92 -5.10 3.37
C PHE A 99 11.29 -4.42 3.49
N ASN A 100 11.43 -3.21 2.96
CA ASN A 100 12.70 -2.48 2.94
C ASN A 100 12.89 -1.50 4.11
N GLY A 101 11.85 -1.24 4.92
CA GLY A 101 11.87 -0.19 5.95
C GLY A 101 12.18 1.19 5.36
N ALA A 102 11.76 1.46 4.11
CA ALA A 102 12.04 2.68 3.38
C ALA A 102 10.79 3.19 2.69
N LEU A 103 10.57 4.51 2.64
CA LEU A 103 9.42 5.11 1.97
C LEU A 103 9.85 5.79 0.67
N LEU A 104 9.02 5.70 -0.36
CA LEU A 104 9.13 6.54 -1.55
C LEU A 104 9.07 8.01 -1.12
N GLY A 105 10.13 8.76 -1.46
CA GLY A 105 10.25 10.18 -1.10
C GLY A 105 10.85 10.46 0.28
N SER A 106 11.24 9.44 1.07
CA SER A 106 12.10 9.71 2.23
C SER A 106 13.48 10.14 1.75
N LEU A 107 13.74 11.46 1.72
CA LEU A 107 15.09 11.99 1.73
C LEU A 107 15.76 11.47 2.99
N SER A 108 16.67 10.51 2.87
CA SER A 108 17.48 10.13 4.02
C SER A 108 18.41 11.30 4.34
N VAL A 109 18.09 12.03 5.41
CA VAL A 109 19.15 12.46 6.33
C VAL A 109 19.94 11.19 6.63
N ILE A 110 21.20 11.17 6.21
CA ILE A 110 22.14 10.09 6.52
C ILE A 110 22.27 10.08 8.05
N CYS A 111 21.61 9.15 8.73
CA CYS A 111 21.85 8.88 10.15
C CYS A 111 22.87 7.73 10.22
N PRO A 112 24.12 7.96 10.66
CA PRO A 112 25.21 6.99 10.53
C PRO A 112 25.18 5.84 11.57
N LEU A 113 24.03 5.50 12.14
CA LEU A 113 23.89 4.35 13.06
C LEU A 113 22.43 3.92 13.14
N ALA A 114 21.98 3.09 12.20
CA ALA A 114 20.76 2.31 12.38
C ALA A 114 21.16 0.91 12.89
N PRO A 115 20.74 0.49 14.10
CA PRO A 115 20.97 -0.88 14.57
C PRO A 115 20.17 -1.90 13.71
N PRO A 116 20.59 -3.18 13.65
CA PRO A 116 19.89 -4.21 12.88
C PRO A 116 18.42 -4.34 13.31
N PRO A 117 17.52 -4.74 12.40
CA PRO A 117 16.08 -4.78 12.68
C PRO A 117 15.79 -5.67 13.90
N PRO A 118 14.90 -5.24 14.81
CA PRO A 118 14.53 -6.06 15.96
C PRO A 118 13.78 -7.31 15.48
N LYS A 119 14.09 -8.45 16.11
CA LYS A 119 13.29 -9.66 15.98
C LYS A 119 11.87 -9.33 16.45
N VAL A 120 10.93 -9.34 15.50
CA VAL A 120 9.47 -9.33 15.63
C VAL A 120 8.94 -9.03 17.03
N CYS A 121 8.40 -7.82 17.20
CA CYS A 121 7.17 -7.59 17.96
C CYS A 121 6.51 -6.30 17.44
N VAL A 122 5.47 -6.43 16.63
CA VAL A 122 4.73 -5.29 16.07
C VAL A 122 3.52 -5.01 16.96
N CYS A 123 3.51 -3.86 17.61
CA CYS A 123 2.29 -3.19 18.04
C CYS A 123 2.32 -1.80 17.39
N PHE A 124 1.66 -1.66 16.25
CA PHE A 124 1.45 -0.35 15.62
C PHE A 124 0.05 0.13 16.02
N LYS A 125 -0.02 1.15 16.89
CA LYS A 125 -1.26 1.85 17.22
C LYS A 125 -1.37 3.12 16.37
N ASP A 126 -2.56 3.24 15.79
CA ASP A 126 -3.31 4.45 15.43
C ASP A 126 -2.87 5.28 14.21
N TYR A 127 -3.48 4.96 13.07
CA TYR A 127 -3.74 5.90 11.99
C TYR A 127 -5.13 6.53 12.23
N THR A 128 -5.21 7.63 12.99
CA THR A 128 -6.46 8.40 13.10
C THR A 128 -6.58 9.40 11.96
N ASN A 129 -7.58 9.13 11.12
CA ASN A 129 -8.23 10.00 10.16
C ASN A 129 -8.56 11.39 10.74
N LYS A 130 -8.02 12.47 10.14
CA LYS A 130 -8.49 13.85 10.36
C LYS A 130 -9.64 14.15 9.39
N ASN A 131 -10.84 13.78 9.80
CA ASN A 131 -12.08 14.10 9.09
C ASN A 131 -12.49 15.57 9.29
N ALA A 132 -13.04 16.10 8.20
CA ALA A 132 -14.29 16.86 8.14
C ALA A 132 -14.50 18.04 9.12
N THR A 133 -14.43 19.25 8.57
CA THR A 133 -15.04 20.46 9.13
C THR A 133 -16.57 20.47 8.91
N ASN A 134 -17.36 20.54 9.98
CA ASN A 134 -18.49 21.49 10.07
C ASN A 134 -18.91 21.69 11.56
N PRO A 135 -19.28 22.90 12.01
CA PRO A 135 -19.42 23.23 13.42
C PRO A 135 -20.82 22.94 13.97
N ALA A 136 -20.85 22.61 15.27
CA ALA A 136 -22.04 22.48 16.09
C ALA A 136 -22.81 23.81 16.24
N LYS A 137 -24.14 23.70 16.36
CA LYS A 137 -24.95 24.65 17.12
C LYS A 137 -25.90 23.88 18.03
N ASP A 138 -25.87 24.28 19.29
CA ASP A 138 -26.57 23.76 20.44
C ASP A 138 -28.08 23.99 20.42
N GLY A 139 -28.80 23.19 21.22
CA GLY A 139 -30.02 23.61 21.90
C GLY A 139 -31.10 22.54 22.00
N GLY A 140 -31.37 22.04 23.22
CA GLY A 140 -32.62 21.30 23.50
C GLY A 140 -32.57 20.33 24.69
N VAL A 141 -33.02 20.81 25.85
CA VAL A 141 -33.18 20.12 27.14
C VAL A 141 -34.36 19.11 27.10
N LEU A 142 -34.30 18.02 27.90
CA LEU A 142 -35.32 17.58 28.89
C LEU A 142 -35.27 16.06 29.24
N THR A 143 -34.77 15.78 30.45
CA THR A 143 -35.23 14.83 31.51
C THR A 143 -36.01 13.53 31.16
N ASN A 144 -35.57 12.36 31.66
CA ASN A 144 -35.97 11.77 32.98
C ASN A 144 -35.33 10.37 33.20
N PRO A 145 -34.97 9.96 34.45
CA PRO A 145 -34.42 8.63 34.77
C PRO A 145 -35.45 7.71 35.43
N LYS A 146 -35.38 6.39 35.15
CA LYS A 146 -35.97 5.20 35.84
C LYS A 146 -36.04 4.06 34.79
N LEU A 147 -35.78 2.77 35.03
CA LEU A 147 -35.86 1.92 36.21
C LEU A 147 -35.02 0.64 35.99
N ILE A 148 -34.61 0.04 37.11
CA ILE A 148 -33.88 -1.22 37.28
C ILE A 148 -34.87 -2.41 37.38
N GLN A 149 -34.45 -3.57 36.87
CA GLN A 149 -34.86 -4.96 37.15
C GLN A 149 -36.29 -5.44 36.87
N GLY A 150 -36.34 -6.68 36.37
CA GLY A 150 -37.49 -7.55 36.14
C GLY A 150 -37.12 -8.64 35.16
#